data_AF-A0AAP0BDN7-F1
#
_entry.id   AF-A0AAP0BDN7-F1
#
_cell.length_a   1.000
_cell.length_b   1.000
_cell.length_c   1.000
_cell.angle_alpha   90.00
_cell.angle_beta   90.00
_cell.angle_gamma   90.00
#
_symmetry.space_group_name_H-M   'P 1'
#
loop_
_entity.id
_entity.type
_entity.pdbx_description
1 polymer ?
#
loop_
_entity_poly.entity_id
_entity_poly.type
_entity_poly.pdbx_seq_one_letter_code
_entity_poly.pdbx_strand_id
1 'polypeptide(L)'
;MLIFESGNISMSRGDVDDLLGQGWVMDNHLNAYSVVFGAKRRRTPQKIRSFLYVSPNHEYYKRSNARNYTTLINHITEEAVNSSEIIIMPCHLTSHWALLVCWIKEQRWEFFDSLPSSLHRAGIRANLKALQDDVPEAFPEGFVNWPVADAVGVPCQDNSWDCGVFVVKFMEVISSTETVSWADQKNWQEDMPRFRAKIVAEIFKTFSSSISESIARLDSSDA
;
A
#
# COMPACT_ATOMS: atom_id res chain seq x y z
N MET A 1 -7.95 1.80 -23.12
CA MET A 1 -8.60 3.10 -22.84
C MET A 1 -8.20 3.53 -21.44
N LEU A 2 -7.57 4.70 -21.29
CA LEU A 2 -7.24 5.27 -19.99
C LEU A 2 -8.52 5.74 -19.29
N ILE A 3 -8.64 5.51 -17.97
CA ILE A 3 -9.78 5.94 -17.15
C ILE A 3 -9.41 7.16 -16.32
N PHE A 4 -8.26 7.12 -15.63
CA PHE A 4 -7.72 8.28 -14.93
C PHE A 4 -6.20 8.24 -14.82
N GLU A 5 -5.61 9.39 -14.57
CA GLU A 5 -4.20 9.58 -14.21
C GLU A 5 -4.10 10.59 -13.08
N SER A 6 -3.22 10.33 -12.11
CA SER A 6 -2.97 11.22 -10.97
C SER A 6 -1.57 11.00 -10.43
N GLY A 7 -0.67 11.96 -10.66
CA GLY A 7 0.74 11.79 -10.35
C GLY A 7 1.35 10.64 -11.16
N ASN A 8 1.97 9.68 -10.48
CA ASN A 8 2.54 8.48 -11.13
C ASN A 8 1.55 7.32 -11.26
N ILE A 9 0.27 7.53 -10.93
CA ILE A 9 -0.75 6.49 -10.95
C ILE A 9 -1.58 6.67 -12.21
N SER A 10 -1.62 5.63 -13.05
CA SER A 10 -2.52 5.55 -14.20
C SER A 10 -3.37 4.29 -14.11
N MET A 11 -4.64 4.41 -14.45
CA MET A 11 -5.59 3.30 -14.43
C MET A 11 -6.31 3.26 -15.77
N SER A 12 -6.15 2.16 -16.51
CA SER A 12 -6.87 1.89 -17.74
C SER A 12 -8.09 1.00 -17.50
N ARG A 13 -8.92 0.84 -18.54
CA ARG A 13 -10.01 -0.14 -18.53
C ARG A 13 -9.51 -1.56 -18.31
N GLY A 14 -8.35 -1.91 -18.89
CA GLY A 14 -7.75 -3.24 -18.71
C GLY A 14 -7.39 -3.50 -17.25
N ASP A 15 -6.79 -2.51 -16.58
CA ASP A 15 -6.47 -2.59 -15.15
C ASP A 15 -7.74 -2.83 -14.30
N VAL A 16 -8.83 -2.12 -14.61
CA VAL A 16 -10.12 -2.32 -13.93
C VAL A 16 -10.69 -3.71 -14.20
N ASP A 17 -10.61 -4.19 -15.44
CA ASP A 17 -11.07 -5.52 -15.83
C ASP A 17 -10.25 -6.61 -15.09
N ASP A 18 -8.94 -6.44 -14.96
CA ASP A 18 -8.05 -7.34 -14.20
C ASP A 18 -8.44 -7.40 -12.73
N LEU A 19 -8.72 -6.24 -12.12
CA LEU A 19 -9.10 -6.17 -10.72
C LEU A 19 -10.49 -6.76 -10.47
N LEU A 20 -11.49 -6.50 -11.33
CA LEU A 20 -12.84 -7.08 -11.22
C LEU A 20 -12.87 -8.58 -11.51
N GLY A 21 -12.00 -9.05 -12.40
CA GLY A 21 -11.86 -10.46 -12.76
C GLY A 21 -10.92 -11.21 -11.82
N GLN A 22 -10.30 -12.25 -12.37
CA GLN A 22 -9.23 -13.03 -11.72
C GLN A 22 -7.84 -12.58 -12.22
N GLY A 23 -7.74 -11.31 -12.65
CA GLY A 23 -6.49 -10.71 -13.07
C GLY A 23 -5.58 -10.39 -11.89
N TRP A 24 -4.31 -10.20 -12.20
CA TRP A 24 -3.30 -9.88 -11.21
C TRP A 24 -3.45 -8.42 -10.78
N VAL A 25 -3.40 -8.19 -9.48
CA VAL A 25 -3.25 -6.85 -8.94
C VAL A 25 -1.87 -6.34 -9.32
N MET A 26 -1.83 -5.27 -10.10
CA MET A 26 -0.61 -4.56 -10.47
C MET A 26 -0.28 -3.41 -9.49
N ASP A 27 0.91 -2.85 -9.62
CA ASP A 27 1.45 -1.75 -8.81
C ASP A 27 0.55 -0.50 -8.77
N ASN A 28 -0.02 -0.11 -9.92
CA ASN A 28 -0.95 1.02 -9.99
C ASN A 28 -2.24 0.81 -9.18
N HIS A 29 -2.68 -0.44 -9.00
CA HIS A 29 -3.84 -0.74 -8.15
C HIS A 29 -3.52 -0.48 -6.68
N LEU A 30 -2.36 -0.93 -6.20
CA LEU A 30 -1.92 -0.71 -4.82
C LEU A 30 -1.67 0.77 -4.54
N ASN A 31 -1.01 1.48 -5.46
CA ASN A 31 -0.80 2.92 -5.35
C ASN A 31 -2.12 3.70 -5.40
N ALA A 32 -3.07 3.35 -6.28
CA ALA A 32 -4.39 3.96 -6.30
C ALA A 32 -5.14 3.72 -4.98
N TYR A 33 -5.04 2.51 -4.43
CA TYR A 33 -5.69 2.17 -3.18
C TYR A 33 -5.06 2.90 -1.97
N SER A 34 -3.76 3.23 -1.99
CA SER A 34 -3.16 4.04 -0.93
C SER A 34 -3.76 5.46 -0.88
N VAL A 35 -4.15 6.03 -2.03
CA VAL A 35 -4.87 7.32 -2.12
C VAL A 35 -6.28 7.19 -1.51
N VAL A 36 -7.00 6.12 -1.85
CA VAL A 36 -8.31 5.78 -1.23
C VAL A 36 -8.16 5.70 0.28
N PHE A 37 -7.14 4.99 0.74
CA PHE A 37 -6.92 4.74 2.15
C PHE A 37 -6.56 6.01 2.91
N GLY A 38 -5.71 6.87 2.34
CA GLY A 38 -5.44 8.20 2.87
C GLY A 38 -6.70 9.06 2.93
N ALA A 39 -7.57 9.00 1.93
CA ALA A 39 -8.85 9.70 1.93
C ALA A 39 -9.82 9.16 3.00
N LYS A 40 -9.87 7.83 3.21
CA LYS A 40 -10.62 7.21 4.32
C LYS A 40 -10.11 7.73 5.67
N ARG A 41 -8.79 7.73 5.88
CA ARG A 41 -8.18 8.25 7.11
C ARG A 41 -8.53 9.71 7.35
N ARG A 42 -8.42 10.59 6.34
CA ARG A 42 -8.79 12.01 6.49
C ARG A 42 -10.24 12.20 6.94
N ARG A 43 -11.15 11.36 6.47
CA ARG A 43 -12.58 11.42 6.86
C ARG A 43 -12.85 10.84 8.25
N THR A 44 -12.11 9.82 8.65
CA THR A 44 -12.28 9.14 9.94
C THR A 44 -10.93 8.92 10.64
N PRO A 45 -10.24 9.99 11.07
CA PRO A 45 -8.89 9.87 11.62
C PRO A 45 -8.85 9.05 12.92
N GLN A 46 -9.98 8.95 13.63
CA GLN A 46 -10.03 8.24 14.92
C GLN A 46 -10.27 6.73 14.74
N LYS A 47 -10.56 6.30 13.50
CA LYS A 47 -10.81 4.89 13.17
C LYS A 47 -9.65 4.25 12.41
N ILE A 48 -8.74 5.06 11.86
CA ILE A 48 -7.62 4.60 11.05
C ILE A 48 -6.38 5.30 11.58
N ARG A 49 -5.46 4.52 12.14
CA ARG A 49 -4.18 5.02 12.66
C ARG A 49 -3.40 5.83 11.63
N SER A 50 -2.51 6.71 12.08
CA SER A 50 -1.58 7.37 11.15
C SER A 50 -0.65 6.36 10.49
N PHE A 51 -0.46 6.53 9.18
CA PHE A 51 0.41 5.68 8.41
C PHE A 51 1.17 6.50 7.37
N LEU A 52 2.39 6.04 7.09
CA LEU A 52 3.19 6.45 5.95
C LEU A 52 3.17 5.32 4.91
N TYR A 53 2.86 5.62 3.66
CA TYR A 53 2.86 4.64 2.58
C TYR A 53 4.13 4.76 1.75
N VAL A 54 4.82 3.64 1.52
CA VAL A 54 5.97 3.54 0.60
C VAL A 54 5.50 2.80 -0.65
N SER A 55 5.63 3.43 -1.81
CA SER A 55 5.19 2.82 -3.06
C SER A 55 6.04 1.59 -3.40
N PRO A 56 5.42 0.46 -3.82
CA PRO A 56 6.17 -0.71 -4.31
C PRO A 56 7.00 -0.42 -5.56
N ASN A 57 6.75 0.71 -6.25
CA ASN A 57 7.50 1.14 -7.42
C ASN A 57 8.88 1.72 -7.08
N HIS A 58 9.15 2.07 -5.82
CA HIS A 58 10.39 2.77 -5.41
C HIS A 58 11.64 2.05 -5.91
N GLU A 59 11.79 0.76 -5.57
CA GLU A 59 12.98 -0.01 -5.93
C GLU A 59 13.10 -0.22 -7.44
N TYR A 60 11.98 -0.49 -8.13
CA TYR A 60 11.96 -0.68 -9.57
C TYR A 60 12.36 0.61 -10.31
N TYR A 61 11.78 1.75 -9.94
CA TYR A 61 12.03 3.04 -10.60
C TYR A 61 13.45 3.54 -10.33
N LYS A 62 13.98 3.27 -9.13
CA LYS A 62 15.37 3.54 -8.79
C LYS A 62 16.32 2.74 -9.68
N ARG A 63 16.12 1.42 -9.78
CA ARG A 63 16.96 0.54 -10.63
C ARG A 63 16.87 0.88 -12.11
N SER A 64 15.72 1.34 -12.58
CA SER A 64 15.53 1.73 -13.98
C SER A 64 16.04 3.13 -14.30
N ASN A 65 16.68 3.85 -13.35
CA ASN A 65 17.06 5.26 -13.48
C ASN A 65 15.91 6.13 -14.00
N ALA A 66 14.68 5.85 -13.56
CA ALA A 66 13.54 6.66 -13.95
C ALA A 66 13.75 8.08 -13.40
N ARG A 67 13.73 9.09 -14.28
CA ARG A 67 14.04 10.49 -13.94
C ARG A 67 13.20 11.06 -12.78
N ASN A 68 12.08 10.41 -12.45
CA ASN A 68 11.08 10.91 -11.53
C ASN A 68 10.93 10.02 -10.28
N TYR A 69 11.81 9.02 -10.04
CA TYR A 69 11.61 8.11 -8.89
C TYR A 69 11.58 8.84 -7.54
N THR A 70 12.27 9.98 -7.42
CA THR A 70 12.26 10.84 -6.22
C THR A 70 10.86 11.29 -5.84
N THR A 71 9.95 11.47 -6.81
CA THR A 71 8.55 11.80 -6.55
C THR A 71 7.80 10.72 -5.75
N LEU A 72 8.32 9.48 -5.71
CA LEU A 72 7.77 8.38 -4.91
C LEU A 72 8.22 8.41 -3.44
N ILE A 73 9.21 9.24 -3.10
CA ILE A 73 9.84 9.28 -1.77
C ILE A 73 9.91 10.68 -1.17
N ASN A 74 9.61 11.74 -1.94
CA ASN A 74 9.66 13.13 -1.43
C ASN A 74 8.75 13.38 -0.22
N HIS A 75 7.68 12.59 -0.05
CA HIS A 75 6.80 12.69 1.12
C HIS A 75 7.32 11.92 2.35
N ILE A 76 8.42 11.19 2.21
CA ILE A 76 9.07 10.44 3.29
C ILE A 76 10.09 11.37 3.94
N THR A 77 9.61 12.14 4.91
CA THR A 77 10.42 13.06 5.73
C THR A 77 10.45 12.58 7.18
N GLU A 78 11.37 13.12 7.97
CA GLU A 78 11.44 12.85 9.41
C GLU A 78 10.10 13.18 10.10
N GLU A 79 9.49 14.32 9.74
CA GLU A 79 8.18 14.72 10.25
C GLU A 79 7.07 13.73 9.85
N ALA A 80 7.08 13.24 8.61
CA ALA A 80 6.10 12.26 8.14
C ALA A 80 6.23 10.90 8.86
N VAL A 81 7.47 10.48 9.13
CA VAL A 81 7.75 9.27 9.92
C VAL A 81 7.33 9.47 11.37
N ASN A 82 7.71 10.58 12.02
CA ASN A 82 7.38 10.87 13.42
C ASN A 82 5.88 11.10 13.66
N SER A 83 5.12 11.53 12.64
CA SER A 83 3.67 11.69 12.71
C SER A 83 2.89 10.41 12.39
N SER A 84 3.58 9.33 12.01
CA SER A 84 2.98 8.04 11.65
C SER A 84 3.11 7.01 12.77
N GLU A 85 2.05 6.25 13.01
CA GLU A 85 2.09 5.10 13.93
C GLU A 85 2.71 3.89 13.24
N ILE A 86 2.45 3.72 11.95
CA ILE A 86 2.97 2.63 11.14
C ILE A 86 3.52 3.09 9.78
N ILE A 87 4.40 2.30 9.19
CA ILE A 87 4.79 2.42 7.78
C ILE A 87 4.25 1.22 7.02
N ILE A 88 3.59 1.45 5.89
CA ILE A 88 2.99 0.43 5.04
C ILE A 88 3.81 0.35 3.75
N MET A 89 4.40 -0.81 3.49
CA MET A 89 5.25 -1.05 2.34
C MET A 89 4.84 -2.35 1.63
N PRO A 90 3.96 -2.28 0.61
CA PRO A 90 3.73 -3.41 -0.28
C PRO A 90 5.04 -3.80 -0.95
N CYS A 91 5.30 -5.11 -1.02
CA CYS A 91 6.52 -5.66 -1.57
C CYS A 91 6.18 -6.48 -2.81
N HIS A 92 6.67 -6.05 -3.97
CA HIS A 92 6.61 -6.85 -5.18
C HIS A 92 7.75 -7.88 -5.14
N LEU A 93 7.39 -9.14 -4.96
CA LEU A 93 8.27 -10.28 -5.13
C LEU A 93 8.10 -10.78 -6.57
N THR A 94 8.89 -11.76 -7.01
CA THR A 94 8.94 -12.20 -8.42
C THR A 94 7.58 -12.41 -9.09
N SER A 95 6.64 -13.02 -8.39
CA SER A 95 5.29 -13.31 -8.89
C SER A 95 4.28 -13.34 -7.74
N HIS A 96 4.51 -12.48 -6.75
CA HIS A 96 3.76 -12.46 -5.51
C HIS A 96 3.80 -11.09 -4.85
N TRP A 97 2.68 -10.71 -4.24
CA TRP A 97 2.58 -9.53 -3.41
C TRP A 97 2.56 -9.93 -1.95
N ALA A 98 3.44 -9.31 -1.17
CA ALA A 98 3.42 -9.38 0.28
C ALA A 98 3.33 -7.96 0.86
N LEU A 99 3.06 -7.86 2.15
CA LEU A 99 3.03 -6.58 2.85
C LEU A 99 4.05 -6.57 3.98
N LEU A 100 4.91 -5.54 3.99
CA LEU A 100 5.80 -5.25 5.10
C LEU A 100 5.23 -4.05 5.88
N VAL A 101 5.06 -4.20 7.19
CA VAL A 101 4.58 -3.13 8.07
C VAL A 101 5.63 -2.82 9.12
N CYS A 102 6.00 -1.55 9.24
CA CYS A 102 6.79 -1.04 10.36
C CYS A 102 5.87 -0.59 11.47
N TRP A 103 6.15 -1.05 12.69
CA TRP A 103 5.57 -0.55 13.92
C TRP A 103 6.59 0.38 14.57
N ILE A 104 6.44 1.69 14.35
CA ILE A 104 7.50 2.68 14.63
C ILE A 104 7.80 2.72 16.13
N LYS A 105 6.77 2.73 16.98
CA LYS A 105 6.92 2.80 18.44
C LYS A 105 7.56 1.52 19.00
N GLU A 106 7.19 0.38 18.46
CA GLU A 106 7.69 -0.94 18.86
C GLU A 106 9.05 -1.27 18.23
N GLN A 107 9.55 -0.43 17.33
CA GLN A 107 10.81 -0.61 16.63
C GLN A 107 10.94 -2.00 16.00
N ARG A 108 9.88 -2.45 15.32
CA ARG A 108 9.83 -3.77 14.69
C ARG A 108 9.12 -3.73 13.34
N TRP A 109 9.45 -4.71 12.53
CA TRP A 109 8.81 -5.00 11.26
C TRP A 109 7.99 -6.27 11.37
N GLU A 110 6.89 -6.31 10.63
CA GLU A 110 6.01 -7.46 10.53
C GLU A 110 5.68 -7.73 9.06
N PHE A 111 5.86 -8.98 8.65
CA PHE A 111 5.74 -9.43 7.27
C PHE A 111 4.48 -10.27 7.11
N PHE A 112 3.57 -9.79 6.26
CA PHE A 112 2.28 -10.40 5.97
C PHE A 112 2.33 -11.04 4.59
N ASP A 113 2.10 -12.35 4.57
CA ASP A 113 2.23 -13.17 3.37
C ASP A 113 1.05 -14.14 3.28
N SER A 114 0.23 -13.97 2.25
CA SER A 114 -0.92 -14.85 1.97
C SER A 114 -0.52 -16.18 1.30
N LEU A 115 0.72 -16.32 0.82
CA LEU A 115 1.35 -17.55 0.33
C LEU A 115 2.74 -17.72 0.98
N PRO A 116 2.80 -18.05 2.27
CA PRO A 116 4.02 -18.01 3.05
C PRO A 116 5.12 -18.89 2.45
N SER A 117 6.29 -18.29 2.22
CA SER A 117 7.51 -18.98 1.80
C SER A 117 8.72 -18.38 2.50
N SER A 118 9.64 -19.24 2.94
CA SER A 118 10.90 -18.80 3.57
C SER A 118 11.76 -17.94 2.64
N LEU A 119 11.56 -18.04 1.33
CA LEU A 119 12.28 -17.25 0.32
C LEU A 119 11.74 -15.84 0.17
N HIS A 120 10.49 -15.57 0.55
CA HIS A 120 9.85 -14.25 0.35
C HIS A 120 10.46 -13.14 1.21
N ARG A 121 11.21 -13.52 2.27
CA ARG A 121 11.98 -12.58 3.08
C ARG A 121 13.29 -12.14 2.42
N ALA A 122 13.73 -12.85 1.38
CA ALA A 122 14.95 -12.50 0.67
C ALA A 122 14.79 -11.08 0.08
N GLY A 123 15.74 -10.20 0.41
CA GLY A 123 15.75 -8.84 -0.12
C GLY A 123 15.04 -7.78 0.73
N ILE A 124 14.27 -8.14 1.78
CA ILE A 124 13.64 -7.14 2.67
C ILE A 124 14.69 -6.14 3.18
N ARG A 125 15.81 -6.65 3.73
CA ARG A 125 16.89 -5.79 4.26
C ARG A 125 17.53 -4.90 3.19
N ALA A 126 17.67 -5.41 1.97
CA ALA A 126 18.22 -4.61 0.87
C ALA A 126 17.26 -3.47 0.48
N ASN A 127 15.95 -3.76 0.41
CA ASN A 127 14.94 -2.74 0.12
C ASN A 127 14.87 -1.67 1.22
N LEU A 128 14.92 -2.08 2.50
CA LEU A 128 14.95 -1.15 3.63
C LEU A 128 16.21 -0.27 3.60
N LYS A 129 17.37 -0.86 3.30
CA LYS A 129 18.62 -0.10 3.16
C LYS A 129 18.55 0.88 1.98
N ALA A 130 18.03 0.45 0.84
CA ALA A 130 17.86 1.31 -0.33
C ALA A 130 16.95 2.50 -0.04
N LEU A 131 15.86 2.28 0.71
CA LEU A 131 14.95 3.33 1.15
C LEU A 131 15.63 4.29 2.14
N GLN A 132 16.33 3.78 3.16
CA GLN A 132 17.09 4.59 4.11
C GLN A 132 18.15 5.44 3.41
N ASP A 133 18.84 4.91 2.41
CA ASP A 133 19.90 5.64 1.69
C ASP A 133 19.37 6.81 0.87
N ASP A 134 18.13 6.73 0.39
CA ASP A 134 17.51 7.82 -0.37
C ASP A 134 16.97 8.95 0.51
N VAL A 135 16.62 8.63 1.76
CA VAL A 135 16.06 9.59 2.74
C VAL A 135 16.72 9.37 4.12
N PRO A 136 18.03 9.60 4.25
CA PRO A 136 18.81 9.21 5.44
C PRO A 136 18.31 9.87 6.73
N GLU A 137 17.84 11.11 6.64
CA GLU A 137 17.35 11.87 7.79
C GLU A 137 15.91 11.50 8.18
N ALA A 138 15.19 10.74 7.36
CA ALA A 138 13.76 10.49 7.60
C ALA A 138 13.51 9.45 8.68
N PHE A 139 14.43 8.51 8.89
CA PHE A 139 14.21 7.35 9.74
C PHE A 139 15.12 7.36 10.98
N PRO A 140 14.64 6.82 12.11
CA PRO A 140 15.44 6.72 13.33
C PRO A 140 16.62 5.76 13.18
N GLU A 141 17.60 5.91 14.07
CA GLU A 141 18.76 5.03 14.12
C GLU A 141 18.35 3.56 14.26
N GLY A 142 18.99 2.70 13.46
CA GLY A 142 18.74 1.26 13.48
C GLY A 142 17.46 0.81 12.77
N PHE A 143 16.69 1.70 12.13
CA PHE A 143 15.47 1.38 11.36
C PHE A 143 15.61 0.14 10.47
N VAL A 144 16.71 0.07 9.70
CA VAL A 144 17.02 -1.06 8.79
C VAL A 144 17.35 -2.35 9.53
N ASN A 145 17.76 -2.28 10.80
CA ASN A 145 18.20 -3.40 11.63
C ASN A 145 17.13 -3.91 12.61
N TRP A 146 16.03 -3.18 12.80
CA TRP A 146 14.90 -3.60 13.64
C TRP A 146 14.43 -5.03 13.29
N PRO A 147 14.00 -5.84 14.28
CA PRO A 147 13.58 -7.22 14.05
C PRO A 147 12.43 -7.31 13.05
N VAL A 148 12.46 -8.32 12.18
CA VAL A 148 11.39 -8.65 11.22
C VAL A 148 10.78 -9.97 11.63
N ALA A 149 9.48 -9.99 11.94
CA ALA A 149 8.72 -11.19 12.26
C ALA A 149 7.68 -11.49 11.17
N ASP A 150 7.31 -12.76 10.97
CA ASP A 150 6.15 -13.09 10.15
C ASP A 150 4.88 -12.86 10.99
N ALA A 151 3.85 -12.34 10.33
CA ALA A 151 2.52 -12.32 10.90
C ALA A 151 1.99 -13.76 10.98
N VAL A 152 1.54 -14.15 12.18
CA VAL A 152 1.09 -15.52 12.45
C VAL A 152 -0.44 -15.59 12.42
N GLY A 153 -0.97 -16.65 11.81
CA GLY A 153 -2.40 -16.93 11.77
C GLY A 153 -3.19 -16.03 10.83
N VAL A 154 -2.51 -15.30 9.94
CA VAL A 154 -3.15 -14.45 8.93
C VAL A 154 -3.87 -15.30 7.88
N PRO A 155 -4.95 -14.79 7.26
CA PRO A 155 -5.61 -15.47 6.15
C PRO A 155 -4.65 -15.75 4.99
N CYS A 156 -4.66 -16.98 4.50
CA CYS A 156 -3.91 -17.40 3.31
C CYS A 156 -4.85 -17.48 2.10
N GLN A 157 -4.29 -17.24 0.92
CA GLN A 157 -4.98 -17.46 -0.35
C GLN A 157 -4.84 -18.91 -0.80
N ASP A 158 -5.75 -19.37 -1.66
CA ASP A 158 -5.72 -20.72 -2.25
C ASP A 158 -5.44 -20.73 -3.77
N ASN A 159 -5.19 -19.56 -4.35
CA ASN A 159 -4.89 -19.38 -5.77
C ASN A 159 -3.63 -18.53 -6.00
N SER A 160 -3.33 -18.16 -7.25
CA SER A 160 -2.09 -17.45 -7.61
C SER A 160 -2.26 -15.98 -8.02
N TRP A 161 -3.45 -15.38 -7.88
CA TRP A 161 -3.75 -14.03 -8.41
C TRP A 161 -4.33 -13.07 -7.38
N ASP A 162 -4.78 -13.55 -6.21
CA ASP A 162 -5.41 -12.70 -5.17
C ASP A 162 -4.41 -12.05 -4.20
N CYS A 163 -3.11 -12.32 -4.29
CA CYS A 163 -2.10 -11.82 -3.32
C CYS A 163 -2.14 -10.30 -3.11
N GLY A 164 -2.33 -9.51 -4.18
CA GLY A 164 -2.45 -8.06 -4.03
C GLY A 164 -3.77 -7.60 -3.38
N VAL A 165 -4.85 -8.38 -3.53
CA VAL A 165 -6.11 -8.13 -2.80
C VAL A 165 -5.90 -8.44 -1.31
N PHE A 166 -5.18 -9.52 -0.98
CA PHE A 166 -4.78 -9.82 0.39
C PHE A 166 -3.94 -8.70 1.00
N VAL A 167 -2.97 -8.14 0.26
CA VAL A 167 -2.21 -6.96 0.70
C VAL A 167 -3.13 -5.78 1.05
N VAL A 168 -4.09 -5.46 0.19
CA VAL A 168 -5.09 -4.40 0.46
C VAL A 168 -5.90 -4.71 1.72
N LYS A 169 -6.31 -5.97 1.91
CA LYS A 169 -7.07 -6.40 3.09
C LYS A 169 -6.24 -6.36 4.38
N PHE A 170 -4.97 -6.75 4.33
CA PHE A 170 -4.05 -6.61 5.46
C PHE A 170 -3.89 -5.14 5.85
N MET A 171 -3.70 -4.23 4.88
CA MET A 171 -3.65 -2.79 5.12
C MET A 171 -4.91 -2.30 5.84
N GLU A 172 -6.10 -2.65 5.33
CA GLU A 172 -7.37 -2.24 5.95
C GLU A 172 -7.48 -2.71 7.42
N VAL A 173 -7.19 -3.98 7.68
CA VAL A 173 -7.36 -4.56 9.02
C VAL A 173 -6.34 -4.00 10.00
N ILE A 174 -5.05 -4.01 9.64
CA ILE A 174 -3.97 -3.57 10.52
C ILE A 174 -4.21 -2.12 10.92
N SER A 175 -4.59 -1.23 10.01
CA SER A 175 -4.74 0.18 10.38
C SER A 175 -6.03 0.51 11.13
N SER A 176 -7.04 -0.35 11.10
CA SER A 176 -8.38 -0.03 11.63
C SER A 176 -8.68 -0.59 13.02
N THR A 177 -7.78 -1.39 13.60
CA THR A 177 -8.00 -2.03 14.91
C THR A 177 -6.76 -1.91 15.79
N GLU A 178 -6.90 -1.51 17.05
CA GLU A 178 -5.77 -1.49 18.00
C GLU A 178 -5.20 -2.89 18.23
N THR A 179 -6.06 -3.90 18.29
CA THR A 179 -5.70 -5.32 18.40
C THR A 179 -6.37 -6.10 17.27
N VAL A 180 -5.58 -6.84 16.49
CA VAL A 180 -6.09 -7.71 15.42
C VAL A 180 -6.16 -9.14 15.95
N SER A 181 -7.36 -9.71 15.98
CA SER A 181 -7.53 -11.15 16.09
C SER A 181 -7.64 -11.74 14.69
N TRP A 182 -6.52 -12.23 14.15
CA TRP A 182 -6.50 -12.86 12.82
C TRP A 182 -7.36 -14.13 12.77
N ALA A 183 -7.54 -14.79 13.92
CA ALA A 183 -8.42 -15.93 14.06
C ALA A 183 -9.88 -15.60 13.69
N ASP A 184 -10.31 -14.34 13.83
CA ASP A 184 -11.66 -13.90 13.49
C ASP A 184 -11.78 -13.42 12.02
N GLN A 185 -10.65 -13.29 11.32
CA GLN A 185 -10.59 -12.81 9.93
C GLN A 185 -10.69 -13.97 8.93
N LYS A 186 -11.60 -14.93 9.14
CA LYS A 186 -11.71 -16.13 8.29
C LYS A 186 -12.36 -15.84 6.93
N ASN A 187 -12.17 -16.76 5.98
CA ASN A 187 -12.91 -16.86 4.71
C ASN A 187 -12.70 -15.70 3.72
N TRP A 188 -11.57 -14.98 3.80
CA TRP A 188 -11.27 -13.92 2.84
C TRP A 188 -11.33 -14.40 1.39
N GLN A 189 -10.85 -15.62 1.14
CA GLN A 189 -10.81 -16.23 -0.17
C GLN A 189 -12.21 -16.36 -0.83
N GLU A 190 -13.23 -16.72 -0.05
CA GLU A 190 -14.63 -16.81 -0.51
C GLU A 190 -15.20 -15.43 -0.85
N ASP A 191 -14.70 -14.39 -0.18
CA ASP A 191 -15.11 -13.00 -0.33
C ASP A 191 -14.34 -12.24 -1.43
N MET A 192 -13.38 -12.86 -2.11
CA MET A 192 -12.51 -12.17 -3.08
C MET A 192 -13.28 -11.43 -4.20
N PRO A 193 -14.34 -12.00 -4.81
CA PRO A 193 -15.14 -11.26 -5.79
C PRO A 193 -15.74 -9.97 -5.22
N ARG A 194 -16.19 -10.01 -3.95
CA ARG A 194 -16.75 -8.85 -3.26
C ARG A 194 -15.67 -7.83 -2.92
N PHE A 195 -14.50 -8.26 -2.44
CA PHE A 195 -13.39 -7.37 -2.13
C PHE A 195 -12.87 -6.66 -3.38
N ARG A 196 -12.69 -7.39 -4.48
CA ARG A 196 -12.31 -6.85 -5.78
C ARG A 196 -13.26 -5.75 -6.26
N ALA A 197 -14.56 -6.05 -6.27
CA ALA A 197 -15.58 -5.07 -6.64
C ALA A 197 -15.58 -3.84 -5.72
N LYS A 198 -15.40 -4.04 -4.41
CA LYS A 198 -15.32 -2.95 -3.43
C LYS A 198 -14.10 -2.06 -3.68
N ILE A 199 -12.91 -2.63 -3.89
CA ILE A 199 -11.68 -1.88 -4.15
C ILE A 199 -11.86 -0.99 -5.38
N VAL A 200 -12.39 -1.56 -6.47
CA VAL A 200 -12.70 -0.81 -7.70
C VAL A 200 -13.65 0.34 -7.39
N ALA A 201 -14.79 0.07 -6.77
CA ALA A 201 -15.78 1.10 -6.46
C ALA A 201 -15.20 2.24 -5.61
N GLU A 202 -14.34 1.94 -4.65
CA GLU A 202 -13.70 2.93 -3.78
C GLU A 202 -12.63 3.76 -4.49
N ILE A 203 -11.85 3.14 -5.38
CA ILE A 203 -10.91 3.83 -6.27
C ILE A 203 -11.69 4.84 -7.12
N PHE A 204 -12.69 4.39 -7.88
CA PHE A 204 -13.49 5.27 -8.73
C PHE A 204 -14.12 6.42 -7.94
N LYS A 205 -14.77 6.12 -6.82
CA LYS A 205 -15.36 7.16 -5.96
C LYS A 205 -14.34 8.21 -5.54
N THR A 206 -13.12 7.80 -5.19
CA THR A 206 -12.07 8.70 -4.71
C THR A 206 -11.54 9.60 -5.84
N PHE A 207 -11.21 9.02 -7.00
CA PHE A 207 -10.65 9.79 -8.11
C PHE A 207 -11.70 10.66 -8.81
N SER A 208 -12.96 10.22 -8.93
CA SER A 208 -14.04 11.07 -9.44
C SER A 208 -14.29 12.29 -8.54
N SER A 209 -14.30 12.11 -7.22
CA SER A 209 -14.47 13.23 -6.28
C SER A 209 -13.33 14.24 -6.40
N SER A 210 -12.08 13.75 -6.55
CA SER A 210 -10.91 14.62 -6.72
C SER A 210 -10.98 15.47 -7.99
N ILE A 211 -11.52 14.92 -9.10
CA ILE A 211 -11.71 15.67 -10.34
C ILE A 211 -12.75 16.77 -10.13
N SER A 212 -13.89 16.46 -9.51
CA SER A 212 -14.93 17.45 -9.21
C SER A 212 -14.43 18.60 -8.33
N GLU A 213 -13.64 18.30 -7.30
CA GLU A 213 -13.03 19.32 -6.43
C GLU A 213 -12.03 20.21 -7.18
N SER A 214 -11.22 19.63 -8.07
CA SER A 214 -10.26 20.39 -8.89
C SER A 214 -10.98 21.34 -9.85
N ILE A 215 -12.06 20.89 -10.50
CA ILE A 215 -12.87 21.74 -11.39
C ILE A 215 -13.48 22.90 -10.60
N ALA A 216 -14.12 22.62 -9.46
CA ALA A 216 -14.74 23.65 -8.64
C ALA A 216 -13.74 24.71 -8.15
N ARG A 217 -12.49 24.34 -7.88
CA ARG A 217 -11.42 25.29 -7.50
C ARG A 217 -11.05 26.22 -8.66
N LEU A 218 -10.92 25.69 -9.87
CA LEU A 218 -10.64 26.49 -11.08
C LEU A 218 -11.77 27.49 -11.34
N ASP A 219 -13.02 27.04 -11.26
CA ASP A 219 -14.19 27.91 -11.44
C ASP A 219 -14.28 29.02 -10.38
N SER A 220 -13.74 28.78 -9.17
CA SER A 220 -13.70 29.77 -8.08
C SER A 220 -12.52 30.73 -8.14
N SER A 221 -11.46 30.42 -8.90
CA SER A 221 -10.29 31.30 -9.05
C SER A 221 -10.43 32.31 -10.20
N ASP A 222 -11.43 32.11 -11.07
CA ASP A 222 -11.76 33.00 -12.18
C ASP A 222 -12.89 34.00 -11.84
N ALA A 223 -13.31 34.08 -10.57
CA ALA A 223 -14.32 35.00 -10.03
C ALA A 223 -13.72 35.95 -8.98
#